data_AF-A0A3D3CGD9-F1
#
_entry.id   AF-A0A3D3CGD9-F1
#
_cell.length_a   1.000
_cell.length_b   1.000
_cell.length_c   1.000
_cell.angle_alpha   90.00
_cell.angle_beta   90.00
_cell.angle_gamma   90.00
#
_symmetry.space_group_name_H-M   'P 1'
#
loop_
_entity.id
_entity.type
_entity.pdbx_description
1 polymer ?
#
loop_
_entity_poly.entity_id
_entity_poly.type
_entity_poly.pdbx_seq_one_letter_code
_entity_poly.pdbx_strand_id
1 'polypeptide(L)'
;WSLSANVGKGSVNASGAVAPKLAVSGSLKDLDIGQLVGFWPVVPSEGFDGTVSGSFTGEGAWNAPLLAGDLNYGGTALLGYPVQSIAAKWAYAAEKLSVTDLAAQVLGMPLTGQMSMAFGEKAPVVDIALSGSGMKVEELKKISPNLGEIFLS
;
A
#
# COMPACT_ATOMS: atom_id res chain seq x y z
N TRP A 1 -21.57 -8.22 -14.32
CA TRP A 1 -21.44 -9.23 -13.27
C TRP A 1 -21.29 -8.53 -11.93
N SER A 2 -21.58 -9.21 -10.83
CA SER A 2 -21.31 -8.75 -9.47
C SER A 2 -20.78 -9.90 -8.63
N LEU A 3 -19.91 -9.58 -7.70
CA LEU A 3 -19.25 -10.50 -6.78
C LEU A 3 -19.24 -9.86 -5.39
N SER A 4 -19.60 -10.65 -4.40
CA SER A 4 -19.41 -10.31 -3.00
C SER A 4 -18.83 -11.53 -2.30
N ALA A 5 -17.74 -11.34 -1.57
CA ALA A 5 -17.07 -12.40 -0.84
C ALA A 5 -16.66 -11.90 0.55
N ASN A 6 -16.71 -12.80 1.53
CA ASN A 6 -16.12 -12.57 2.84
C ASN A 6 -14.75 -13.24 2.91
N VAL A 7 -13.75 -12.52 3.43
CA VAL A 7 -12.38 -13.02 3.61
C VAL A 7 -12.04 -12.84 5.08
N GLY A 8 -12.06 -13.94 5.83
CA GLY A 8 -12.00 -13.87 7.29
C GLY A 8 -13.16 -13.03 7.85
N LYS A 9 -12.82 -11.93 8.52
CA LYS A 9 -13.80 -10.94 9.05
C LYS A 9 -14.06 -9.77 8.10
N GLY A 10 -13.26 -9.64 7.04
CA GLY A 10 -13.40 -8.59 6.04
C GLY A 10 -14.28 -9.00 4.87
N SER A 11 -14.51 -8.06 3.96
CA SER A 11 -15.32 -8.28 2.77
C SER A 11 -14.73 -7.62 1.52
N VAL A 12 -14.99 -8.24 0.38
CA VAL A 12 -14.68 -7.72 -0.94
C VAL A 12 -15.98 -7.66 -1.74
N ASN A 13 -16.24 -6.50 -2.34
CA ASN A 13 -17.34 -6.32 -3.27
C ASN A 13 -16.77 -5.83 -4.60
N ALA A 14 -17.22 -6.41 -5.71
CA ALA A 14 -16.82 -5.96 -7.03
C ALA A 14 -17.96 -6.14 -8.02
N SER A 15 -18.02 -5.28 -9.03
CA SER A 15 -19.00 -5.38 -10.10
C SER A 15 -18.47 -4.77 -11.37
N GLY A 16 -19.07 -5.14 -12.50
CA GLY A 16 -18.78 -4.51 -13.78
C GLY A 16 -18.84 -5.44 -14.97
N ALA A 17 -18.01 -5.14 -15.96
CA ALA A 17 -17.82 -5.91 -17.18
C ALA A 17 -16.32 -6.13 -17.42
N VAL A 18 -15.96 -7.31 -17.91
CA VAL A 18 -14.57 -7.64 -18.31
C VAL A 18 -14.40 -7.73 -19.83
N ALA A 19 -15.50 -7.76 -20.58
CA ALA A 19 -15.54 -7.81 -22.03
C ALA A 19 -16.75 -6.99 -22.56
N PRO A 20 -16.65 -6.38 -23.76
CA PRO A 20 -15.47 -6.35 -24.64
C PRO A 20 -14.35 -5.41 -24.14
N LYS A 21 -14.64 -4.56 -23.15
CA LYS A 21 -13.66 -3.76 -22.41
C LYS A 21 -13.83 -3.98 -20.91
N LEU A 22 -12.74 -3.79 -20.18
CA LEU A 22 -12.78 -3.73 -18.73
C LEU A 22 -13.51 -2.45 -18.31
N ALA A 23 -14.46 -2.61 -17.40
CA ALA A 23 -15.14 -1.53 -16.70
C ALA A 23 -15.64 -2.12 -15.37
N VAL A 24 -14.80 -2.03 -14.33
CA VAL A 24 -15.04 -2.64 -13.02
C VAL A 24 -14.89 -1.61 -11.93
N SER A 25 -15.63 -1.82 -10.85
CA SER A 25 -15.47 -1.08 -9.61
C SER A 25 -15.71 -1.99 -8.42
N GLY A 26 -15.13 -1.65 -7.29
CA GLY A 26 -15.29 -2.43 -6.07
C GLY A 26 -14.76 -1.74 -4.85
N SER A 27 -14.93 -2.43 -3.72
CA SER A 27 -14.45 -2.01 -2.43
C SER A 27 -13.92 -3.20 -1.64
N LEU A 28 -12.97 -2.88 -0.77
CA LEU A 28 -12.38 -3.77 0.21
C LEU A 28 -12.72 -3.17 1.57
N LYS A 29 -13.13 -4.02 2.51
CA LYS A 29 -13.41 -3.57 3.87
C LYS A 29 -12.81 -4.56 4.86
N ASP A 30 -12.02 -4.01 5.76
CA ASP A 30 -11.47 -4.65 6.95
C ASP A 30 -10.76 -5.98 6.64
N LEU A 31 -10.04 -6.05 5.51
CA LEU A 31 -9.28 -7.23 5.13
C LEU A 31 -8.05 -7.36 6.03
N ASP A 32 -7.94 -8.48 6.73
CA ASP A 32 -6.83 -8.78 7.64
C ASP A 32 -5.52 -9.00 6.84
N ILE A 33 -4.55 -8.11 7.00
CA ILE A 33 -3.33 -8.15 6.19
C ILE A 33 -2.44 -9.35 6.56
N GLY A 34 -2.46 -9.79 7.82
CA GLY A 34 -1.74 -10.99 8.27
C GLY A 34 -2.27 -12.26 7.59
N GLN A 35 -3.58 -12.32 7.34
CA GLN A 35 -4.18 -13.41 6.55
C GLN A 35 -3.84 -13.28 5.06
N LEU A 36 -3.87 -12.05 4.50
CA LEU A 36 -3.58 -11.83 3.08
C LEU A 36 -2.14 -12.20 2.71
N VAL A 37 -1.14 -11.87 3.53
CA VAL A 37 0.26 -12.22 3.24
C VAL A 37 0.50 -13.73 3.24
N GLY A 38 -0.33 -14.50 3.95
CA GLY A 38 -0.28 -15.96 3.95
C GLY A 38 -0.53 -16.61 2.58
N PHE A 39 -1.06 -15.87 1.60
CA PHE A 39 -1.19 -16.36 0.22
C PHE A 39 0.14 -16.35 -0.57
N TRP A 40 1.20 -15.71 -0.07
CA TRP A 40 2.53 -15.69 -0.71
C TRP A 40 3.55 -16.50 0.08
N PRO A 41 3.97 -17.69 -0.41
CA PRO A 41 4.86 -18.60 0.33
C PRO A 41 6.23 -18.03 0.70
N VAL A 42 6.66 -16.97 0.02
CA VAL A 42 7.99 -16.35 0.19
C VAL A 42 7.98 -15.15 1.14
N VAL A 43 6.80 -14.73 1.62
CA VAL A 43 6.66 -13.60 2.55
C VAL A 43 6.34 -14.17 3.93
N PRO A 44 7.23 -14.00 4.93
CA PRO A 44 6.89 -14.36 6.31
C PRO A 44 5.66 -13.59 6.76
N SER A 45 4.67 -14.28 7.34
CA SER A 45 3.47 -13.62 7.87
C SER A 45 3.78 -12.78 9.12
N GLU A 46 4.91 -13.06 9.77
CA GLU A 46 5.39 -12.32 10.93
C GLU A 46 5.70 -10.86 10.55
N GLY A 47 5.27 -9.93 11.40
CA GLY A 47 5.49 -8.50 11.19
C GLY A 47 4.39 -7.79 10.39
N PHE A 48 3.30 -8.49 10.05
CA PHE A 48 2.10 -7.90 9.47
C PHE A 48 0.94 -8.00 10.45
N ASP A 49 0.33 -6.86 10.76
CA ASP A 49 -0.83 -6.75 11.64
C ASP A 49 -1.80 -5.70 11.11
N GLY A 50 -3.08 -5.84 11.42
CA GLY A 50 -4.10 -4.85 11.10
C GLY A 50 -4.91 -5.16 9.85
N THR A 51 -5.64 -4.14 9.40
CA THR A 51 -6.64 -4.29 8.35
C THR A 51 -6.49 -3.25 7.25
N VAL A 52 -6.88 -3.66 6.04
CA VAL A 52 -6.90 -2.83 4.85
C VAL A 52 -8.33 -2.66 4.35
N SER A 53 -8.69 -1.44 4.03
CA SER A 53 -9.96 -1.02 3.43
C SER A 53 -9.67 -0.07 2.26
N GLY A 54 -10.60 0.06 1.32
CA GLY A 54 -10.45 1.00 0.22
C GLY A 54 -11.42 0.75 -0.92
N SER A 55 -11.28 1.52 -1.98
CA SER A 55 -12.02 1.31 -3.22
C SER A 55 -11.09 1.17 -4.41
N PHE A 56 -11.60 0.60 -5.49
CA PHE A 56 -10.89 0.52 -6.75
C PHE A 56 -11.82 0.63 -7.95
N THR A 57 -11.25 1.09 -9.04
CA THR A 57 -11.83 1.06 -10.38
C THR A 57 -10.83 0.45 -11.35
N GLY A 58 -11.34 -0.10 -12.45
CA GLY A 58 -10.54 -0.60 -13.53
C GLY A 58 -11.23 -0.39 -14.86
N GLU A 59 -10.53 0.14 -15.85
CA GLU A 59 -11.06 0.39 -17.18
C GLU A 59 -10.06 0.06 -18.29
N GLY A 60 -10.53 0.06 -19.54
CA GLY A 60 -9.67 -0.12 -20.71
C GLY A 60 -9.56 -1.56 -21.21
N ALA A 61 -8.39 -1.93 -21.72
CA ALA A 61 -8.15 -3.27 -22.25
C ALA A 61 -7.74 -4.22 -21.11
N TRP A 62 -8.24 -5.46 -21.12
CA TRP A 62 -7.94 -6.43 -20.05
C TRP A 62 -6.43 -6.71 -19.89
N ASN A 63 -5.67 -6.71 -20.98
CA ASN A 63 -4.22 -6.91 -20.99
C ASN A 63 -3.41 -5.62 -20.78
N ALA A 64 -4.06 -4.46 -20.71
CA ALA A 64 -3.43 -3.16 -20.45
C ALA A 64 -4.43 -2.25 -19.70
N PRO A 65 -4.85 -2.64 -18.47
CA PRO A 65 -5.88 -1.91 -17.76
C PRO A 65 -5.35 -0.61 -17.18
N LEU A 66 -6.24 0.36 -17.03
CA LEU A 66 -6.04 1.50 -16.15
C LEU A 66 -6.77 1.18 -14.85
N LEU A 67 -6.02 1.00 -13.77
CA LEU A 67 -6.56 0.75 -12.44
C LEU A 67 -6.30 1.97 -11.57
N ALA A 68 -7.24 2.27 -10.68
CA ALA A 68 -7.06 3.33 -9.68
C ALA A 68 -7.85 3.01 -8.43
N GLY A 69 -7.52 3.67 -7.33
CA GLY A 69 -8.25 3.50 -6.10
C GLY A 69 -7.69 4.31 -4.94
N ASP A 70 -8.27 4.04 -3.78
CA ASP A 70 -7.77 4.49 -2.50
C ASP A 70 -7.46 3.29 -1.61
N LEU A 71 -6.62 3.53 -0.63
CA LEU A 71 -6.23 2.54 0.36
C LEU A 71 -6.18 3.21 1.72
N ASN A 72 -6.77 2.54 2.69
CA ASN A 72 -6.65 2.84 4.10
C ASN A 72 -6.16 1.57 4.81
N TYR A 73 -5.11 1.72 5.59
CA TYR A 73 -4.60 0.71 6.49
C TYR A 73 -4.68 1.23 7.92
N GLY A 74 -5.04 0.36 8.85
CA GLY A 74 -4.97 0.59 10.29
C GLY A 74 -4.48 -0.66 10.99
N GLY A 75 -3.48 -0.51 11.85
CA GLY A 75 -2.87 -1.64 12.55
C GLY A 75 -1.76 -1.19 13.48
N THR A 76 -0.85 -2.10 13.80
CA THR A 76 0.31 -1.79 14.64
C THR A 76 1.64 -2.07 13.97
N ALA A 77 1.69 -2.91 12.93
CA ALA A 77 2.93 -3.30 12.29
C ALA A 77 2.77 -3.65 10.80
N LEU A 78 3.72 -3.16 9.99
CA LEU A 78 3.93 -3.60 8.61
C LEU A 78 5.41 -3.92 8.41
N LEU A 79 5.73 -5.11 7.91
CA LEU A 79 7.11 -5.59 7.75
C LEU A 79 7.94 -5.46 9.04
N GLY A 80 7.30 -5.60 10.20
CA GLY A 80 7.94 -5.44 11.52
C GLY A 80 8.18 -3.99 11.94
N TYR A 81 7.88 -3.00 11.09
CA TYR A 81 7.95 -1.58 11.46
C TYR A 81 6.65 -1.14 12.13
N PRO A 82 6.70 -0.35 13.22
CA PRO A 82 5.50 0.22 13.84
C PRO A 82 4.80 1.18 12.90
N VAL A 83 3.69 0.75 12.30
CA VAL A 83 2.86 1.57 11.41
C VAL A 83 1.44 1.54 11.94
N GLN A 84 0.94 2.70 12.33
CA GLN A 84 -0.39 2.83 12.92
C GLN A 84 -1.47 3.02 11.85
N SER A 85 -1.18 3.82 10.84
CA SER A 85 -2.10 4.09 9.75
C SER A 85 -1.39 4.42 8.45
N ILE A 86 -2.06 4.13 7.34
CA ILE A 86 -1.72 4.64 6.00
C ILE A 86 -3.03 5.03 5.33
N ALA A 87 -3.06 6.19 4.70
CA ALA A 87 -4.07 6.59 3.74
C ALA A 87 -3.35 7.01 2.46
N ALA A 88 -3.81 6.54 1.29
CA ALA A 88 -3.21 6.88 0.02
C ALA A 88 -4.20 6.75 -1.13
N LYS A 89 -3.90 7.41 -2.24
CA LYS A 89 -4.47 7.11 -3.55
C LYS A 89 -3.45 6.38 -4.39
N TRP A 90 -3.90 5.49 -5.26
CA TRP A 90 -3.03 4.76 -6.14
C TRP A 90 -3.61 4.67 -7.56
N ALA A 91 -2.72 4.56 -8.53
CA ALA A 91 -3.06 4.30 -9.93
C ALA A 91 -2.04 3.34 -10.52
N TYR A 92 -2.50 2.41 -11.35
CA TYR A 92 -1.66 1.50 -12.11
C TYR A 92 -2.02 1.57 -13.59
N ALA A 93 -1.02 1.90 -14.41
CA ALA A 93 -1.13 1.90 -15.87
C ALA A 93 0.26 1.75 -16.47
N ALA A 94 0.34 1.12 -17.65
CA ALA A 94 1.59 0.95 -18.39
C ALA A 94 2.75 0.43 -17.51
N GLU A 95 2.49 -0.63 -16.74
CA GLU A 95 3.48 -1.29 -15.87
C GLU A 95 4.06 -0.37 -14.78
N LYS A 96 3.34 0.70 -14.42
CA LYS A 96 3.73 1.62 -13.35
C LYS A 96 2.62 1.76 -12.33
N LEU A 97 2.95 1.46 -11.07
CA LEU A 97 2.15 1.84 -9.91
C LEU A 97 2.61 3.22 -9.44
N SER A 98 1.67 4.14 -9.27
CA SER A 98 1.89 5.47 -8.69
C SER A 98 1.01 5.62 -7.46
N VAL A 99 1.60 6.05 -6.36
CA VAL A 99 0.92 6.30 -5.08
C VAL A 99 1.10 7.76 -4.74
N THR A 100 -0.01 8.46 -4.54
CA THR A 100 -0.08 9.88 -4.24
C THR A 100 -0.90 10.11 -2.98
N ASP A 101 -0.83 11.32 -2.44
CA ASP A 101 -1.51 11.68 -1.19
C ASP A 101 -1.21 10.68 -0.06
N LEU A 102 0.00 10.10 -0.04
CA LEU A 102 0.39 9.16 1.00
C LEU A 102 0.47 9.93 2.30
N ALA A 103 -0.31 9.53 3.28
CA ALA A 103 -0.27 10.00 4.66
C ALA A 103 -0.18 8.78 5.56
N ALA A 104 0.87 8.69 6.36
CA ALA A 104 1.13 7.54 7.22
C ALA A 104 1.51 7.99 8.63
N GLN A 105 1.16 7.17 9.62
CA GLN A 105 1.68 7.30 10.96
C GLN A 105 2.65 6.13 11.19
N VAL A 106 3.94 6.46 11.27
CA VAL A 106 5.03 5.47 11.40
C VAL A 106 5.86 5.84 12.62
N LEU A 107 6.07 4.88 13.53
CA LEU A 107 6.77 5.11 14.80
C LEU A 107 6.21 6.30 15.60
N GLY A 108 4.91 6.57 15.50
CA GLY A 108 4.31 7.74 16.16
C GLY A 108 4.60 9.07 15.47
N MET A 109 5.15 9.06 14.26
CA MET A 109 5.48 10.24 13.47
C MET A 109 4.57 10.34 12.24
N PRO A 110 3.95 11.50 11.97
CA PRO A 110 3.20 11.70 10.74
C PRO A 110 4.17 11.88 9.57
N LEU A 111 4.04 11.01 8.57
CA LEU A 111 4.76 11.07 7.30
C LEU A 111 3.77 11.37 6.17
N THR A 112 4.20 12.18 5.22
CA THR A 112 3.48 12.41 3.97
C THR A 112 4.40 12.20 2.78
N GLY A 113 3.85 11.86 1.62
CA GLY A 113 4.66 11.74 0.42
C GLY A 113 4.00 11.05 -0.76
N GLN A 114 4.84 10.38 -1.53
CA GLN A 114 4.47 9.67 -2.75
C GLN A 114 5.45 8.55 -3.03
N MET A 115 5.00 7.57 -3.80
CA MET A 115 5.80 6.43 -4.24
C MET A 115 5.48 6.12 -5.70
N SER A 116 6.45 5.63 -6.44
CA SER A 116 6.18 4.91 -7.67
C SER A 116 6.98 3.62 -7.77
N MET A 117 6.38 2.62 -8.40
CA MET A 117 7.02 1.36 -8.71
C MET A 117 6.85 1.07 -10.20
N ALA A 118 7.96 0.89 -10.91
CA ALA A 118 7.98 0.50 -12.32
C ALA A 118 8.32 -0.98 -12.44
N PHE A 119 7.46 -1.75 -13.11
CA PHE A 119 7.62 -3.16 -13.40
C PHE A 119 8.22 -3.35 -14.81
N GLY A 120 8.87 -4.48 -15.05
CA GLY A 120 9.47 -4.82 -16.35
C GLY A 120 10.16 -6.19 -16.31
N GLU A 121 11.06 -6.47 -17.25
CA GLU A 121 11.78 -7.76 -17.31
C GLU A 121 12.75 -7.99 -16.14
N LYS A 122 13.16 -6.92 -15.45
CA LYS A 122 14.05 -6.95 -14.29
C LYS A 122 13.27 -6.73 -13.00
N ALA A 123 13.96 -6.81 -11.87
CA ALA A 123 13.40 -6.44 -10.57
C ALA A 123 12.76 -5.03 -10.63
N PRO A 124 11.60 -4.81 -9.98
CA PRO A 124 10.92 -3.52 -10.00
C PRO A 124 11.80 -2.39 -9.48
N VAL A 125 11.73 -1.22 -10.12
CA VAL A 125 12.38 0.01 -9.65
C VAL A 125 11.39 0.75 -8.76
N VAL A 126 11.83 1.10 -7.54
CA VAL A 126 11.00 1.75 -6.52
C VAL A 126 11.56 3.12 -6.20
N ASP A 127 10.77 4.16 -6.43
CA ASP A 127 11.05 5.53 -6.03
C ASP A 127 10.10 5.93 -4.91
N ILE A 128 10.65 6.43 -3.80
CA ILE A 128 9.87 6.85 -2.63
C ILE A 128 10.36 8.23 -2.21
N ALA A 129 9.43 9.17 -2.08
CA ALA A 129 9.68 10.50 -1.52
C ALA A 129 8.77 10.68 -0.30
N LEU A 130 9.36 10.74 0.89
CA LEU A 130 8.65 10.95 2.14
C LEU A 130 9.17 12.21 2.83
N SER A 131 8.26 12.91 3.50
CA SER A 131 8.55 14.03 4.37
C SER A 131 7.83 13.83 5.70
N GLY A 132 8.43 14.27 6.79
CA GLY A 132 7.84 14.19 8.12
C GLY A 132 8.44 15.26 9.00
N SER A 133 7.70 15.67 10.02
CA SER A 133 8.14 16.65 11.01
C SER A 133 7.85 16.16 12.42
N GLY A 134 8.58 16.69 13.40
CA GLY A 134 8.41 16.32 14.82
C GLY A 134 9.06 15.00 15.23
N MET A 135 9.97 14.44 14.41
CA MET A 135 10.71 13.24 14.77
C MET A 135 11.66 13.51 15.94
N LYS A 136 11.60 12.69 16.98
CA LYS A 136 12.60 12.70 18.05
C LYS A 136 13.90 12.10 17.51
N VAL A 137 15.03 12.73 17.82
CA VAL A 137 16.36 12.30 17.35
C VAL A 137 16.67 10.86 17.81
N GLU A 138 16.12 10.46 18.96
CA GLU A 138 16.25 9.10 19.50
C GLU A 138 15.53 8.04 18.64
N GLU A 139 14.44 8.41 17.97
CA GLU A 139 13.70 7.51 17.07
C GLU A 139 14.36 7.43 15.69
N LEU A 140 14.91 8.54 15.21
CA LEU A 140 15.72 8.59 13.99
C LEU A 140 16.94 7.64 14.04
N LYS A 141 17.62 7.56 15.19
CA LYS A 141 18.76 6.65 15.40
C LYS A 141 18.39 5.16 15.32
N LYS A 142 17.12 4.80 15.52
CA LYS A 142 16.64 3.40 15.36
C LYS A 142 16.48 3.01 13.90
N ILE A 143 16.26 3.98 13.01
CA ILE A 143 16.00 3.78 11.58
C ILE A 143 17.30 3.89 10.77
N SER A 144 18.16 4.85 11.13
CA SER A 144 19.50 4.99 10.55
C SER A 144 20.51 5.26 11.67
N PRO A 145 21.25 4.22 12.11
CA PRO A 145 22.24 4.35 13.19
C PRO A 145 23.33 5.41 12.91
N ASN A 146 23.59 5.73 11.63
CA ASN A 146 24.67 6.61 11.18
C ASN A 146 24.28 8.09 11.02
N LEU A 147 23.08 8.52 11.44
CA LEU A 147 22.66 9.92 11.34
C LEU A 147 23.56 10.92 12.11
N GLY A 148 24.37 10.43 13.06
CA GLY A 148 25.33 11.26 13.80
C GLY A 148 26.48 11.82 12.96
N GLU A 149 26.78 11.25 11.79
CA GLU A 149 27.91 11.67 10.94
C GLU A 149 27.53 12.77 9.93
N ILE A 150 26.24 12.96 9.64
CA ILE A 150 25.75 13.84 8.56
C ILE A 150 25.57 15.30 9.02
N PHE A 151 25.62 15.57 10.33
CA PHE A 151 25.46 16.93 10.90
C PHE A 151 26.79 17.53 11.40
N LEU A 152 27.93 16.89 11.11
CA LEU A 152 29.26 17.36 11.54
C LEU A 152 30.27 17.55 10.39
N SER A 153 29.81 17.67 9.13
CA SER A 153 30.65 18.10 7.99
C SER A 153 30.27 19.48 7.49
#